data_AF-U3TDH3-F1
#
_entry.id   AF-U3TDH3-F1
#
_cell.length_a   1.000
_cell.length_b   1.000
_cell.length_c   1.000
_cell.angle_alpha   90.00
_cell.angle_beta   90.00
_cell.angle_gamma   90.00
#
_symmetry.space_group_name_H-M   'P 1'
#
loop_
_entity.id
_entity.type
_entity.pdbx_description
1 polymer ?
#
loop_
_entity_poly.entity_id
_entity_poly.type
_entity_poly.pdbx_seq_one_letter_code
_entity_poly.pdbx_strand_id
1 'polypeptide(L)'
;MEVAVAVGTGNPVKYRAVKRAFSRFYNASVVMVRVESGVGPQPSGVAGVVGGALARAVRAAAKAGSHFGVGVEAGPIEFPSSGGYVETQVAAVVDRDCRVTIGISPSFEVEERVLDLMLKGVEMERAVNIERRGGLGETVGFVGVATRGAITRQELTEHAVIMALIPRLMGYERIATVEEIASQAGAKVECNSLGAI
;
A
#
# COMPACT_ATOMS: atom_id res chain seq x y z
N MET A 1 8.06 -20.03 -15.20
CA MET A 1 7.72 -20.44 -13.83
C MET A 1 6.60 -19.54 -13.33
N GLU A 2 5.60 -20.07 -12.63
CA GLU A 2 4.52 -19.26 -12.05
C GLU A 2 5.00 -18.53 -10.80
N VAL A 3 4.66 -17.24 -10.67
CA VAL A 3 5.02 -16.40 -9.54
C VAL A 3 3.86 -16.35 -8.55
N ALA A 4 3.96 -17.09 -7.45
CA ALA A 4 3.03 -16.98 -6.32
C ALA A 4 3.18 -15.61 -5.58
N VAL A 5 2.08 -14.89 -5.41
CA VAL A 5 2.00 -13.56 -4.77
C VAL A 5 0.90 -13.55 -3.71
N ALA A 6 1.23 -13.09 -2.50
CA ALA A 6 0.27 -12.93 -1.41
C ALA A 6 0.01 -11.45 -1.12
N VAL A 7 -1.27 -11.06 -1.08
CA VAL A 7 -1.67 -9.66 -0.84
C VAL A 7 -2.23 -9.51 0.57
N GLY A 8 -1.56 -8.69 1.39
CA GLY A 8 -1.90 -8.47 2.80
C GLY A 8 -3.09 -7.53 3.01
N THR A 9 -4.29 -7.95 2.61
CA THR A 9 -5.49 -7.11 2.70
C THR A 9 -6.77 -7.93 2.86
N GLY A 10 -7.80 -7.33 3.45
CA GLY A 10 -9.19 -7.80 3.34
C GLY A 10 -10.01 -7.00 2.32
N ASN A 11 -9.42 -5.99 1.67
CA ASN A 11 -10.12 -5.12 0.74
C ASN A 11 -10.04 -5.68 -0.69
N PRO A 12 -11.17 -5.99 -1.35
CA PRO A 12 -11.17 -6.56 -2.70
C PRO A 12 -10.61 -5.60 -3.77
N VAL A 13 -10.69 -4.29 -3.58
CA VAL A 13 -10.12 -3.28 -4.49
C VAL A 13 -8.59 -3.38 -4.49
N LYS A 14 -7.96 -3.42 -3.29
CA LYS A 14 -6.50 -3.57 -3.15
C LYS A 14 -6.02 -4.90 -3.77
N TYR A 15 -6.74 -5.99 -3.52
CA TYR A 15 -6.43 -7.30 -4.12
C TYR A 15 -6.48 -7.27 -5.65
N ARG A 16 -7.56 -6.73 -6.24
CA ARG A 16 -7.71 -6.64 -7.70
C ARG A 16 -6.61 -5.77 -8.32
N ALA A 17 -6.28 -4.65 -7.71
CA ALA A 17 -5.22 -3.77 -8.17
C ALA A 17 -3.85 -4.47 -8.18
N VAL A 18 -3.49 -5.17 -7.11
CA VAL A 18 -2.24 -5.94 -7.05
C VAL A 18 -2.24 -7.08 -8.08
N LYS A 19 -3.36 -7.81 -8.20
CA LYS A 19 -3.50 -8.87 -9.22
C LYS A 19 -3.27 -8.32 -10.62
N ARG A 20 -3.92 -7.21 -10.97
CA ARG A 20 -3.74 -6.55 -12.27
C ARG A 20 -2.29 -6.12 -12.48
N ALA A 21 -1.68 -5.45 -11.51
CA ALA A 21 -0.29 -4.99 -11.61
C ALA A 21 0.68 -6.15 -11.88
N PHE A 22 0.62 -7.22 -11.09
CA PHE A 22 1.52 -8.36 -11.24
C PHE A 22 1.30 -9.12 -12.55
N SER A 23 0.03 -9.35 -12.94
CA SER A 23 -0.29 -10.05 -14.19
C SER A 23 0.17 -9.33 -15.46
N ARG A 24 0.55 -8.05 -15.38
CA ARG A 24 1.14 -7.32 -16.53
C ARG A 24 2.57 -7.71 -16.83
N PHE A 25 3.31 -8.19 -15.83
CA PHE A 25 4.76 -8.42 -15.94
C PHE A 25 5.19 -9.85 -15.59
N TYR A 26 4.34 -10.59 -14.87
CA TYR A 26 4.62 -11.95 -14.43
C TYR A 26 3.44 -12.87 -14.77
N ASN A 27 3.74 -14.14 -15.06
CA ASN A 27 2.74 -15.20 -14.96
C ASN A 27 2.45 -15.48 -13.47
N ALA A 28 1.55 -14.71 -12.87
CA ALA A 28 1.37 -14.66 -11.42
C ALA A 28 0.08 -15.33 -10.92
N SER A 29 0.22 -16.13 -9.87
CA SER A 29 -0.89 -16.65 -9.07
C SER A 29 -1.03 -15.83 -7.79
N VAL A 30 -2.16 -15.12 -7.65
CA VAL A 30 -2.33 -14.07 -6.63
C VAL A 30 -3.41 -14.45 -5.63
N VAL A 31 -3.04 -14.55 -4.35
CA VAL A 31 -3.95 -14.88 -3.24
C VAL A 31 -4.14 -13.68 -2.31
N MET A 32 -5.37 -13.50 -1.82
CA MET A 32 -5.68 -12.50 -0.80
C MET A 32 -5.46 -13.11 0.58
N VAL A 33 -4.70 -12.44 1.43
CA VAL A 33 -4.40 -12.89 2.80
C VAL A 33 -4.85 -11.81 3.78
N ARG A 34 -5.87 -12.12 4.59
CA ARG A 34 -6.30 -11.21 5.65
C ARG A 34 -5.24 -11.18 6.75
N VAL A 35 -4.61 -10.02 6.90
CA VAL A 35 -3.60 -9.69 7.91
C VAL A 35 -3.87 -8.31 8.48
N GLU A 36 -3.50 -8.13 9.73
CA GLU A 36 -3.50 -6.82 10.38
C GLU A 36 -2.33 -5.98 9.86
N SER A 37 -2.52 -4.67 9.72
CA SER A 37 -1.44 -3.73 9.39
C SER A 37 -0.51 -3.45 10.56
N GLY A 38 -0.96 -3.69 11.81
CA GLY A 38 -0.20 -3.31 13.01
C GLY A 38 -0.17 -1.81 13.27
N VAL A 39 -0.89 -1.02 12.48
CA VAL A 39 -1.10 0.43 12.66
C VAL A 39 -2.59 0.71 12.85
N GLY A 40 -2.91 1.92 13.35
CA GLY A 40 -4.29 2.37 13.55
C GLY A 40 -5.14 2.36 12.27
N PRO A 41 -6.45 2.61 12.39
CA PRO A 41 -7.38 2.55 11.25
C PRO A 41 -6.93 3.44 10.09
N GLN A 42 -6.59 4.71 10.39
CA GLN A 42 -6.07 5.70 9.46
C GLN A 42 -4.61 6.00 9.80
N PRO A 43 -3.64 5.32 9.17
CA PRO A 43 -2.22 5.62 9.34
C PRO A 43 -1.89 6.98 8.77
N SER A 44 -0.90 7.65 9.36
CA SER A 44 -0.39 8.93 8.91
C SER A 44 1.12 9.01 9.14
N GLY A 45 1.75 9.95 8.44
CA GLY A 45 3.19 10.13 8.43
C GLY A 45 3.92 8.96 7.77
N VAL A 46 5.20 9.20 7.45
CA VAL A 46 6.04 8.18 6.79
C VAL A 46 6.08 6.87 7.60
N ALA A 47 6.24 6.96 8.92
CA ALA A 47 6.33 5.78 9.80
C ALA A 47 5.07 4.90 9.76
N GLY A 48 3.88 5.52 9.84
CA GLY A 48 2.62 4.79 9.86
C GLY A 48 2.29 4.17 8.50
N VAL A 49 2.45 4.93 7.43
CA VAL A 49 2.04 4.49 6.08
C VAL A 49 3.05 3.47 5.52
N VAL A 50 4.35 3.74 5.58
CA VAL A 50 5.38 2.78 5.11
C VAL A 50 5.39 1.55 6.02
N GLY A 51 5.35 1.74 7.34
CA GLY A 51 5.32 0.63 8.30
C GLY A 51 4.13 -0.30 8.12
N GLY A 52 2.93 0.25 7.92
CA GLY A 52 1.73 -0.53 7.62
C GLY A 52 1.84 -1.33 6.32
N ALA A 53 2.39 -0.74 5.26
CA ALA A 53 2.63 -1.43 4.00
C ALA A 53 3.64 -2.59 4.16
N LEU A 54 4.76 -2.34 4.83
CA LEU A 54 5.77 -3.38 5.12
C LEU A 54 5.18 -4.53 5.94
N ALA A 55 4.52 -4.23 7.05
CA ALA A 55 3.95 -5.24 7.94
C ALA A 55 2.92 -6.13 7.22
N ARG A 56 2.07 -5.53 6.37
CA ARG A 56 1.13 -6.28 5.52
C ARG A 56 1.84 -7.20 4.55
N ALA A 57 2.88 -6.71 3.86
CA ALA A 57 3.62 -7.48 2.88
C ALA A 57 4.30 -8.70 3.53
N VAL A 58 5.04 -8.48 4.62
CA VAL A 58 5.77 -9.53 5.35
C VAL A 58 4.80 -10.60 5.88
N ARG A 59 3.74 -10.19 6.58
CA ARG A 59 2.76 -11.12 7.17
C ARG A 59 2.04 -11.94 6.10
N ALA A 60 1.72 -11.32 4.96
CA ALA A 60 1.06 -12.01 3.86
C ALA A 60 1.96 -13.08 3.23
N ALA A 61 3.22 -12.73 2.96
CA ALA A 61 4.18 -13.67 2.40
C ALA A 61 4.44 -14.86 3.34
N ALA A 62 4.69 -14.59 4.62
CA ALA A 62 4.91 -15.62 5.64
C ALA A 62 3.72 -16.58 5.77
N LYS A 63 2.50 -16.04 5.79
CA LYS A 63 1.29 -16.84 5.95
C LYS A 63 0.95 -17.69 4.73
N ALA A 64 1.39 -17.29 3.53
CA ALA A 64 1.09 -17.98 2.28
C ALA A 64 2.26 -18.80 1.71
N GLY A 65 3.49 -18.64 2.19
CA GLY A 65 4.68 -19.25 1.59
C GLY A 65 4.95 -18.79 0.15
N SER A 66 4.52 -17.58 -0.22
CA SER A 66 4.59 -17.07 -1.59
C SER A 66 6.01 -16.61 -1.97
N HIS A 67 6.25 -16.35 -3.27
CA HIS A 67 7.50 -15.73 -3.71
C HIS A 67 7.57 -14.26 -3.33
N PHE A 68 6.41 -13.58 -3.41
CA PHE A 68 6.27 -12.19 -3.00
C PHE A 68 5.11 -11.98 -2.03
N GLY A 69 5.31 -11.07 -1.08
CA GLY A 69 4.26 -10.43 -0.29
C GLY A 69 4.05 -9.00 -0.75
N VAL A 70 2.79 -8.58 -0.81
CA VAL A 70 2.42 -7.22 -1.21
C VAL A 70 1.54 -6.59 -0.15
N GLY A 71 1.97 -5.45 0.37
CA GLY A 71 1.20 -4.62 1.28
C GLY A 71 0.99 -3.25 0.66
N VAL A 72 -0.21 -2.70 0.82
CA VAL A 72 -0.53 -1.34 0.39
C VAL A 72 -1.23 -0.64 1.53
N GLU A 73 -0.70 0.51 1.94
CA GLU A 73 -1.28 1.36 2.98
C GLU A 73 -1.50 2.77 2.45
N ALA A 74 -2.61 3.37 2.85
CA ALA A 74 -2.99 4.72 2.45
C ALA A 74 -2.91 5.64 3.66
N GLY A 75 -2.61 6.91 3.43
CA GLY A 75 -2.64 7.92 4.48
C GLY A 75 -1.89 9.19 4.11
N PRO A 76 -2.06 10.26 4.91
CA PRO A 76 -1.38 11.51 4.68
C PRO A 76 0.08 11.39 5.12
N ILE A 77 1.01 11.81 4.26
CA ILE A 77 2.44 11.92 4.56
C ILE A 77 2.91 13.37 4.40
N GLU A 78 3.94 13.74 5.14
CA GLU A 78 4.53 15.08 5.11
C GLU A 78 5.08 15.40 3.72
N PHE A 79 4.63 16.51 3.12
CA PHE A 79 5.12 16.99 1.83
C PHE A 79 4.81 18.48 1.64
N PRO A 80 5.69 19.28 1.01
CA PRO A 80 5.41 20.69 0.72
C PRO A 80 4.08 20.88 -0.02
N SER A 81 3.11 21.49 0.65
CA SER A 81 1.72 21.66 0.23
C SER A 81 1.01 22.66 1.15
N SER A 82 -0.23 23.04 0.84
CA SER A 82 -1.00 24.02 1.65
C SER A 82 -1.21 23.56 3.10
N GLY A 83 -1.43 22.26 3.30
CA GLY A 83 -1.60 21.65 4.63
C GLY A 83 -0.35 21.00 5.21
N GLY A 84 0.78 21.02 4.48
CA GLY A 84 2.02 20.32 4.85
C GLY A 84 1.98 18.79 4.67
N TYR A 85 0.90 18.25 4.10
CA TYR A 85 0.71 16.82 3.84
C TYR A 85 0.04 16.57 2.49
N VAL A 86 0.30 15.40 1.92
CA VAL A 86 -0.45 14.85 0.78
C VAL A 86 -1.00 13.47 1.14
N GLU A 87 -2.23 13.18 0.71
CA GLU A 87 -2.78 11.83 0.77
C GLU A 87 -2.14 10.97 -0.31
N THR A 88 -1.68 9.78 0.08
CA THR A 88 -0.97 8.86 -0.83
C THR A 88 -1.24 7.40 -0.50
N GLN A 89 -0.79 6.50 -1.39
CA GLN A 89 -0.69 5.08 -1.12
C GLN A 89 0.74 4.60 -1.32
N VAL A 90 1.28 3.94 -0.30
CA VAL A 90 2.57 3.26 -0.37
C VAL A 90 2.33 1.77 -0.59
N ALA A 91 2.95 1.21 -1.62
CA ALA A 91 3.02 -0.22 -1.88
C ALA A 91 4.42 -0.75 -1.53
N ALA A 92 4.47 -1.85 -0.80
CA ALA A 92 5.68 -2.60 -0.49
C ALA A 92 5.61 -4.01 -1.11
N VAL A 93 6.65 -4.41 -1.83
CA VAL A 93 6.80 -5.75 -2.41
C VAL A 93 8.01 -6.45 -1.79
N VAL A 94 7.75 -7.39 -0.89
CA VAL A 94 8.75 -8.15 -0.13
C VAL A 94 8.95 -9.51 -0.78
N ASP A 95 10.21 -9.96 -0.93
CA ASP A 95 10.55 -11.32 -1.36
C ASP A 95 10.96 -12.23 -0.19
N ARG A 96 11.34 -13.47 -0.52
CA ARG A 96 11.73 -14.49 0.47
C ARG A 96 13.01 -14.18 1.24
N ASP A 97 13.88 -13.37 0.65
CA ASP A 97 15.13 -12.91 1.26
C ASP A 97 14.92 -11.64 2.09
N CYS A 98 13.65 -11.28 2.37
CA CYS A 98 13.28 -10.09 3.12
C CYS A 98 13.80 -8.78 2.48
N ARG A 99 14.01 -8.79 1.16
CA ARG A 99 14.28 -7.58 0.40
C ARG A 99 12.97 -6.96 -0.04
N VAL A 100 12.92 -5.64 -0.02
CA VAL A 100 11.70 -4.89 -0.29
C VAL A 100 11.92 -3.80 -1.34
N THR A 101 10.94 -3.67 -2.21
CA THR A 101 10.83 -2.52 -3.11
C THR A 101 9.59 -1.72 -2.78
N ILE A 102 9.70 -0.40 -2.89
CA ILE A 102 8.65 0.56 -2.50
C ILE A 102 8.20 1.32 -3.74
N GLY A 103 6.90 1.56 -3.83
CA GLY A 103 6.28 2.41 -4.83
C GLY A 103 5.19 3.27 -4.20
N ILE A 104 5.01 4.47 -4.73
CA ILE A 104 4.04 5.44 -4.22
C ILE A 104 3.07 5.77 -5.35
N SER A 105 1.78 5.89 -5.05
CA SER A 105 0.78 6.33 -6.03
C SER A 105 0.95 7.81 -6.39
N PRO A 106 0.28 8.31 -7.44
CA PRO A 106 -0.05 9.73 -7.49
C PRO A 106 -0.69 10.18 -6.15
N SER A 107 -0.34 11.37 -5.71
CA SER A 107 -0.74 11.94 -4.40
C SER A 107 -1.45 13.27 -4.61
N PHE A 108 -2.22 13.72 -3.62
CA PHE A 108 -2.98 14.97 -3.71
C PHE A 108 -3.13 15.65 -2.35
N GLU A 109 -3.33 16.97 -2.38
CA GLU A 109 -3.60 17.76 -1.18
C GLU A 109 -5.00 17.50 -0.62
N VAL A 110 -5.12 17.54 0.70
CA VAL A 110 -6.38 17.37 1.42
C VAL A 110 -6.75 18.68 2.09
N GLU A 111 -8.04 19.03 2.10
CA GLU A 111 -8.54 20.20 2.83
C GLU A 111 -8.13 20.11 4.31
N GLU A 112 -7.64 21.21 4.89
CA GLU A 112 -7.10 21.29 6.25
C GLU A 112 -8.03 20.66 7.31
N ARG A 113 -9.33 20.90 7.22
CA ARG A 113 -10.33 20.32 8.15
C ARG A 113 -10.41 18.79 8.07
N VAL A 114 -10.25 18.24 6.87
CA VAL A 114 -10.27 16.79 6.64
C VAL A 114 -8.95 16.18 7.10
N LEU A 115 -7.84 16.84 6.78
CA LEU A 115 -6.51 16.45 7.25
C LEU A 115 -6.44 16.39 8.78
N ASP A 116 -6.94 17.39 9.48
CA ASP A 116 -7.01 17.42 10.94
C ASP A 116 -7.74 16.21 11.54
N LEU A 117 -8.79 15.73 10.88
CA LEU A 117 -9.52 14.54 11.29
C LEU A 117 -8.71 13.27 11.00
N MET A 118 -8.06 13.20 9.84
CA MET A 118 -7.23 12.07 9.45
C MET A 118 -6.02 11.90 10.36
N LEU A 119 -5.37 12.99 10.75
CA LEU A 119 -4.28 13.00 11.73
C LEU A 119 -4.73 12.58 13.13
N LYS A 120 -6.03 12.67 13.43
CA LYS A 120 -6.65 12.14 14.66
C LYS A 120 -7.12 10.68 14.52
N GLY A 121 -6.79 10.03 13.41
CA GLY A 121 -7.12 8.62 13.13
C GLY A 121 -8.52 8.40 12.55
N VAL A 122 -9.21 9.45 12.08
CA VAL A 122 -10.50 9.31 11.40
C VAL A 122 -10.26 8.95 9.93
N GLU A 123 -10.82 7.82 9.48
CA GLU A 123 -10.77 7.42 8.07
C GLU A 123 -11.18 8.56 7.14
N MET A 124 -10.44 8.75 6.05
CA MET A 124 -10.71 9.79 5.06
C MET A 124 -12.18 9.77 4.57
N GLU A 125 -12.71 8.59 4.23
CA GLU A 125 -14.08 8.42 3.73
C GLU A 125 -15.14 8.93 4.72
N ARG A 126 -14.86 8.79 6.02
CA ARG A 126 -15.67 9.33 7.10
C ARG A 126 -15.44 10.83 7.30
N ALA A 127 -14.19 11.28 7.25
CA ALA A 127 -13.82 12.69 7.40
C ALA A 127 -14.47 13.58 6.33
N VAL A 128 -14.58 13.08 5.10
CA VAL A 128 -15.21 13.78 3.97
C VAL A 128 -16.71 13.46 3.79
N ASN A 129 -17.31 12.72 4.72
CA ASN A 129 -18.72 12.28 4.68
C ASN A 129 -19.13 11.57 3.36
N ILE A 130 -18.20 10.83 2.73
CA ILE A 130 -18.47 10.12 1.47
C ILE A 130 -19.35 8.88 1.68
N GLU A 131 -19.35 8.28 2.87
CA GLU A 131 -20.23 7.16 3.21
C GLU A 131 -21.72 7.46 2.94
N ARG A 132 -22.12 8.75 2.99
CA ARG A 132 -23.49 9.21 2.69
C ARG A 132 -23.87 9.21 1.20
N ARG A 133 -22.96 8.85 0.30
CA ARG A 133 -23.19 8.80 -1.17
C ARG A 133 -23.42 7.37 -1.69
N GLY A 134 -24.16 6.55 -0.93
CA GLY A 134 -24.71 5.28 -1.43
C GLY A 134 -23.68 4.18 -1.74
N GLY A 135 -22.59 4.09 -0.97
CA GLY A 135 -21.60 2.99 -1.10
C GLY A 135 -20.57 3.15 -2.22
N LEU A 136 -20.66 4.19 -3.05
CA LEU A 136 -19.67 4.49 -4.09
C LEU A 136 -18.25 4.69 -3.52
N GLY A 137 -18.15 5.25 -2.30
CA GLY A 137 -16.88 5.48 -1.59
C GLY A 137 -16.01 4.23 -1.45
N GLU A 138 -16.61 3.08 -1.13
CA GLU A 138 -15.86 1.83 -0.94
C GLU A 138 -15.28 1.30 -2.27
N THR A 139 -15.99 1.52 -3.38
CA THR A 139 -15.59 1.05 -4.72
C THR A 139 -14.66 2.00 -5.47
N VAL A 140 -14.96 3.30 -5.53
CA VAL A 140 -14.18 4.28 -6.31
C VAL A 140 -13.21 5.10 -5.46
N GLY A 141 -13.41 5.15 -4.13
CA GLY A 141 -12.64 5.97 -3.19
C GLY A 141 -12.93 7.47 -3.31
N PHE A 142 -12.42 8.25 -2.36
CA PHE A 142 -12.48 9.71 -2.39
C PHE A 142 -11.97 10.28 -3.71
N VAL A 143 -10.83 9.79 -4.22
CA VAL A 143 -10.23 10.28 -5.44
C VAL A 143 -11.16 10.13 -6.65
N GLY A 144 -11.90 9.02 -6.76
CA GLY A 144 -12.85 8.79 -7.84
C GLY A 144 -14.03 9.76 -7.77
N VAL A 145 -14.49 10.05 -6.56
CA VAL A 145 -15.55 11.05 -6.34
C VAL A 145 -15.05 12.46 -6.68
N ALA A 146 -13.87 12.84 -6.19
CA ALA A 146 -13.29 14.18 -6.38
C ALA A 146 -12.95 14.46 -7.84
N THR A 147 -12.51 13.45 -8.59
CA THR A 147 -12.10 13.58 -10.00
C THR A 147 -13.20 13.21 -11.00
N ARG A 148 -14.44 12.98 -10.53
CA ARG A 148 -15.58 12.56 -11.37
C ARG A 148 -15.26 11.31 -12.20
N GLY A 149 -14.52 10.37 -11.61
CA GLY A 149 -14.14 9.09 -12.22
C GLY A 149 -12.94 9.14 -13.15
N ALA A 150 -12.23 10.27 -13.26
CA ALA A 150 -11.02 10.34 -14.08
C ALA A 150 -9.87 9.46 -13.55
N ILE A 151 -9.84 9.21 -12.25
CA ILE A 151 -8.96 8.21 -11.62
C ILE A 151 -9.68 7.56 -10.44
N THR A 152 -9.54 6.25 -10.30
CA THR A 152 -10.17 5.44 -9.24
C THR A 152 -9.17 5.03 -8.17
N ARG A 153 -9.67 4.63 -7.00
CA ARG A 153 -8.85 4.01 -5.94
C ARG A 153 -8.09 2.78 -6.42
N GLN A 154 -8.71 1.96 -7.28
CA GLN A 154 -8.06 0.78 -7.84
C GLN A 154 -6.84 1.16 -8.68
N GLU A 155 -6.96 2.22 -9.50
CA GLU A 155 -5.86 2.72 -10.33
C GLU A 155 -4.75 3.34 -9.49
N LEU A 156 -5.06 4.10 -8.44
CA LEU A 156 -4.03 4.58 -7.49
C LEU A 156 -3.22 3.41 -6.90
N THR A 157 -3.91 2.37 -6.43
CA THR A 157 -3.25 1.19 -5.86
C THR A 157 -2.43 0.46 -6.91
N GLU A 158 -2.98 0.28 -8.11
CA GLU A 158 -2.27 -0.39 -9.20
C GLU A 158 -1.01 0.38 -9.59
N HIS A 159 -1.08 1.71 -9.72
CA HIS A 159 0.07 2.54 -10.00
C HIS A 159 1.14 2.42 -8.91
N ALA A 160 0.78 2.50 -7.62
CA ALA A 160 1.74 2.32 -6.53
C ALA A 160 2.48 0.97 -6.63
N VAL A 161 1.73 -0.11 -6.91
CA VAL A 161 2.31 -1.46 -7.04
C VAL A 161 3.21 -1.54 -8.28
N ILE A 162 2.81 -0.98 -9.42
CA ILE A 162 3.66 -0.94 -10.62
C ILE A 162 4.95 -0.18 -10.34
N MET A 163 4.88 0.98 -9.66
CA MET A 163 6.07 1.74 -9.26
C MET A 163 6.98 0.89 -8.36
N ALA A 164 6.41 0.12 -7.43
CA ALA A 164 7.15 -0.76 -6.54
C ALA A 164 7.83 -1.93 -7.29
N LEU A 165 7.34 -2.32 -8.47
CA LEU A 165 7.95 -3.38 -9.27
C LEU A 165 9.15 -2.91 -10.09
N ILE A 166 9.32 -1.61 -10.33
CA ILE A 166 10.39 -1.06 -11.21
C ILE A 166 11.78 -1.60 -10.84
N PRO A 167 12.25 -1.56 -9.58
CA PRO A 167 13.60 -2.04 -9.27
C PRO A 167 13.80 -3.53 -9.57
N ARG A 168 12.74 -4.34 -9.46
CA ARG A 168 12.77 -5.78 -9.76
C ARG A 168 12.73 -6.05 -11.25
N LEU A 169 11.94 -5.28 -12.00
CA LEU A 169 11.85 -5.38 -13.46
C LEU A 169 13.16 -4.96 -14.13
N MET A 170 13.84 -3.96 -13.57
CA MET A 170 15.11 -3.45 -14.07
C MET A 170 16.33 -4.20 -13.52
N GLY A 171 16.14 -5.14 -12.60
CA GLY A 171 17.23 -5.93 -12.01
C GLY A 171 18.25 -5.09 -11.25
N TYR A 172 17.80 -4.15 -10.41
CA TYR A 172 18.70 -3.32 -9.62
C TYR A 172 19.60 -4.19 -8.72
N GLU A 173 20.91 -3.92 -8.74
CA GLU A 173 21.91 -4.71 -8.00
C GLU A 173 21.69 -4.68 -6.48
N ARG A 174 21.22 -3.55 -5.96
CA ARG A 174 20.90 -3.38 -4.54
C ARG A 174 19.41 -3.13 -4.36
N ILE A 175 18.76 -4.03 -3.62
CA ILE A 175 17.42 -3.85 -3.05
C ILE A 175 17.54 -3.90 -1.53
N ALA A 176 16.99 -2.89 -0.84
CA ALA A 176 17.08 -2.78 0.61
C ALA A 176 16.32 -3.90 1.34
N THR A 177 16.73 -4.22 2.57
CA THR A 177 15.95 -5.12 3.44
C THR A 177 14.73 -4.40 4.03
N VAL A 178 13.78 -5.19 4.54
CA VAL A 178 12.61 -4.67 5.27
C VAL A 178 13.05 -3.79 6.45
N GLU A 179 14.05 -4.21 7.20
CA GLU A 179 14.58 -3.49 8.37
C GLU A 179 15.26 -2.19 7.97
N GLU A 180 16.02 -2.17 6.86
CA GLU A 180 16.63 -0.94 6.33
C GLU A 180 15.54 0.11 6.00
N ILE A 181 14.47 -0.28 5.29
CA ILE A 181 13.38 0.64 4.96
C ILE A 181 12.56 1.02 6.20
N ALA A 182 12.28 0.07 7.10
CA ALA A 182 11.57 0.35 8.34
C ALA A 182 12.32 1.38 9.19
N SER A 183 13.64 1.22 9.32
CA SER A 183 14.51 2.16 10.04
C SER A 183 14.47 3.56 9.41
N GLN A 184 14.57 3.67 8.08
CA GLN A 184 14.45 4.96 7.37
C GLN A 184 13.10 5.63 7.59
N ALA A 185 12.02 4.84 7.65
CA ALA A 185 10.67 5.34 7.87
C ALA A 185 10.39 5.69 9.34
N GLY A 186 11.24 5.31 10.29
CA GLY A 186 10.94 5.41 11.72
C GLY A 186 9.91 4.38 12.19
N ALA A 187 9.72 3.30 11.44
CA ALA A 187 8.83 2.19 11.76
C ALA A 187 9.60 1.03 12.41
N LYS A 188 8.88 0.12 13.08
CA LYS A 188 9.42 -1.12 13.64
C LYS A 188 8.76 -2.31 12.97
N VAL A 189 9.39 -2.81 11.91
CA VAL A 189 8.94 -4.00 11.17
C VAL A 189 10.15 -4.88 10.94
N GLU A 190 10.01 -6.16 11.27
CA GLU A 190 11.05 -7.18 11.10
C GLU A 190 10.53 -8.24 10.13
N CYS A 191 11.43 -8.81 9.35
CA CYS A 191 11.18 -9.92 8.45
C CYS A 191 12.15 -11.06 8.75
N ASN A 192 11.64 -12.15 9.31
CA ASN A 192 12.40 -13.38 9.41
C ASN A 192 12.36 -14.07 8.04
N SER A 193 13.49 -14.60 7.56
CA SER A 193 13.55 -15.21 6.22
C SER A 193 12.42 -16.23 6.06
N LEU A 194 11.72 -16.16 4.93
CA LEU A 194 10.41 -16.80 4.77
C LEU A 194 10.48 -18.31 4.50
N GLY A 195 11.63 -18.92 4.82
CA GLY A 195 11.93 -20.34 4.59
C GLY A 195 12.10 -20.68 3.12
N ALA A 196 13.09 -21.52 2.81
CA ALA A 196 13.08 -22.28 1.56
C ALA A 196 12.04 -23.40 1.72
N ILE A 197 11.02 -23.42 0.87
CA ILE A 197 10.18 -24.62 0.67
C ILE A 197 10.95 -25.54 -0.28
#